data_AF-A0A661NF79-F1
#
_entry.id   AF-A0A661NF79-F1
#
_cell.length_a   1.000
_cell.length_b   1.000
_cell.length_c   1.000
_cell.angle_alpha   90.00
_cell.angle_beta   90.00
_cell.angle_gamma   90.00
#
_symmetry.space_group_name_H-M   'P 1'
#
loop_
_entity.id
_entity.type
_entity.pdbx_description
1 polymer ?
#
loop_
_entity_poly.entity_id
_entity_poly.type
_entity_poly.pdbx_seq_one_letter_code
_entity_poly.pdbx_strand_id
1 'polypeptide(L)'
;MLGRHLAGVEIEDVEADSEESIASADLDSARDANLDSAGAPRPEPEADPAPAPPPQRVLPGRVAYLRCEGARPTQGPYPCPRDRDLERVVWAALGALAECPGRPVAGGEGDLRLSFGGGVLEERALRGRGEGGLPEAAVLGCLEEPLGALTTTIRAEELVVSFRFVLARR
;
A
#
# COMPACT_ATOMS: atom_id res chain seq x y z
N MET A 1 15.17 58.66 13.21
CA MET A 1 16.03 58.30 12.05
C MET A 1 15.45 57.00 11.50
N LEU A 2 14.85 57.01 10.30
CA LEU A 2 15.50 56.66 9.03
C LEU A 2 16.00 55.20 9.04
N GLY A 3 15.55 54.30 8.15
CA GLY A 3 14.60 54.48 7.03
C GLY A 3 14.11 53.16 6.42
N ARG A 4 13.23 53.28 5.42
CA ARG A 4 12.58 52.18 4.67
C ARG A 4 13.61 51.40 3.84
N HIS A 5 13.26 50.17 3.42
CA HIS A 5 13.26 49.79 2.00
C HIS A 5 12.20 48.69 1.75
N LEU A 6 11.54 48.77 0.59
CA LEU A 6 10.55 47.82 0.08
C LEU A 6 11.10 47.18 -1.18
N ALA A 7 10.93 45.86 -1.33
CA ALA A 7 10.89 45.13 -2.61
C ALA A 7 10.25 43.76 -2.29
N GLY A 8 9.25 43.25 -2.99
CA GLY A 8 8.65 43.70 -4.25
C GLY A 8 9.12 42.83 -5.41
N VAL A 9 8.51 41.64 -5.55
CA VAL A 9 8.54 40.81 -6.76
C VAL A 9 7.14 40.24 -6.93
N GLU A 10 6.40 40.83 -7.87
CA GLU A 10 5.20 40.27 -8.50
C GLU A 10 5.60 39.91 -9.93
N ILE A 11 5.49 38.63 -10.31
CA ILE A 11 5.61 38.08 -11.68
C ILE A 11 4.91 36.72 -11.63
N GLU A 12 3.96 36.31 -12.47
CA GLU A 12 3.01 36.89 -13.45
C GLU A 12 2.24 35.65 -13.96
N ASP A 13 0.96 35.78 -14.31
CA ASP A 13 0.20 34.70 -14.94
C ASP A 13 0.78 34.33 -16.32
N VAL A 14 0.77 33.04 -16.65
CA VAL A 14 1.01 32.55 -18.03
C VAL A 14 -0.27 31.91 -18.52
N GLU A 15 -1.14 32.74 -19.08
CA GLU A 15 -2.12 32.30 -20.06
C GLU A 15 -1.39 32.06 -21.40
N ALA A 16 -1.67 30.94 -22.05
CA ALA A 16 -1.17 30.62 -23.38
C ALA A 16 -2.33 30.14 -24.25
N ASP A 17 -3.17 31.09 -24.65
CA ASP A 17 -4.10 30.92 -25.75
C ASP A 17 -3.38 31.18 -27.08
N SER A 18 -3.71 30.41 -28.11
CA SER A 18 -3.26 30.64 -29.50
C SER A 18 -4.18 29.90 -30.46
N GLU A 19 -5.20 30.61 -30.94
CA GLU A 19 -6.04 30.21 -32.08
C GLU A 19 -5.27 30.21 -33.41
N GLU A 20 -5.51 29.21 -34.27
CA GLU A 20 -5.65 29.38 -35.74
C GLU A 20 -6.60 28.26 -36.25
N SER A 21 -7.73 28.55 -36.92
CA SER A 21 -7.86 28.94 -38.35
C SER A 21 -7.20 27.92 -39.30
N ILE A 22 -7.78 27.36 -40.37
CA ILE A 22 -9.01 27.56 -41.17
C ILE A 22 -9.54 26.15 -41.60
N ALA A 23 -10.64 25.90 -42.34
CA ALA A 23 -11.60 26.73 -43.09
C ALA A 23 -12.97 26.00 -43.19
N SER A 24 -14.01 26.69 -43.67
CA SER A 24 -15.30 26.10 -44.08
C SER A 24 -15.29 25.69 -45.57
N ALA A 25 -15.96 24.59 -45.91
CA ALA A 25 -16.40 24.28 -47.26
C ALA A 25 -17.72 23.49 -47.22
N ASP A 26 -18.83 24.19 -47.44
CA ASP A 26 -20.15 23.60 -47.67
C ASP A 26 -20.25 22.85 -49.00
N LEU A 27 -21.39 22.16 -49.15
CA LEU A 27 -22.03 21.57 -50.33
C LEU A 27 -21.94 20.04 -50.41
N ASP A 28 -22.99 19.28 -50.72
CA ASP A 28 -24.46 19.43 -50.78
C ASP A 28 -25.01 18.07 -51.27
N SER A 29 -26.31 17.83 -51.19
CA SER A 29 -27.04 16.83 -52.00
C SER A 29 -26.74 15.32 -51.82
N ALA A 30 -27.38 14.76 -50.78
CA ALA A 30 -28.56 13.88 -50.91
C ALA A 30 -28.50 12.51 -51.65
N ARG A 31 -29.06 11.51 -50.94
CA ARG A 31 -29.53 10.17 -51.41
C ARG A 31 -28.39 9.22 -51.81
N ASP A 32 -28.29 8.04 -51.19
CA ASP A 32 -29.34 7.03 -51.35
C ASP A 32 -29.66 6.21 -50.09
N ALA A 33 -30.77 5.48 -50.15
CA ALA A 33 -31.20 4.61 -49.06
C ALA A 33 -30.41 3.29 -49.09
N ASN A 34 -29.74 2.94 -47.98
CA ASN A 34 -29.45 1.54 -47.69
C ASN A 34 -29.90 1.17 -46.28
N LEU A 35 -31.06 0.50 -46.20
CA LEU A 35 -31.54 -0.19 -45.02
C LEU A 35 -30.75 -1.49 -44.86
N ASP A 36 -29.46 -1.37 -44.57
CA ASP A 36 -28.61 -2.52 -44.29
C ASP A 36 -28.66 -2.88 -42.80
N SER A 37 -28.79 -4.16 -42.52
CA SER A 37 -29.23 -4.72 -41.26
C SER A 37 -28.48 -4.13 -40.06
N ALA A 38 -29.22 -3.49 -39.15
CA ALA A 38 -28.78 -3.30 -37.77
C ALA A 38 -28.71 -4.67 -37.08
N GLY A 39 -27.66 -5.43 -37.38
CA GLY A 39 -27.28 -6.60 -36.62
C GLY A 39 -27.06 -6.15 -35.18
N ALA A 40 -27.97 -6.53 -34.28
CA ALA A 40 -27.82 -6.25 -32.86
C ALA A 40 -26.42 -6.70 -32.41
N PRO A 41 -25.71 -5.92 -31.57
CA PRO A 41 -24.42 -6.33 -31.05
C PRO A 41 -24.62 -7.70 -30.39
N ARG A 42 -23.98 -8.72 -30.99
CA ARG A 42 -23.99 -10.08 -30.44
C ARG A 42 -23.46 -9.96 -29.02
N PRO A 43 -24.20 -10.39 -27.98
CA PRO A 43 -23.66 -10.34 -26.63
C PRO A 43 -22.36 -11.13 -26.65
N GLU A 44 -21.26 -10.45 -26.28
CA GLU A 44 -20.01 -11.14 -26.00
C GLU A 44 -20.32 -12.18 -24.92
N PRO A 45 -19.79 -13.41 -25.03
CA PRO A 45 -19.97 -14.39 -23.97
C PRO A 45 -19.34 -13.80 -22.71
N GLU A 46 -20.18 -13.50 -21.71
CA GLU A 46 -19.70 -13.09 -20.38
C GLU A 46 -18.70 -14.15 -19.92
N ALA A 47 -17.44 -13.75 -19.79
CA ALA A 47 -16.39 -14.68 -19.43
C ALA A 47 -16.71 -15.21 -18.03
N ASP A 48 -16.85 -16.54 -17.90
CA ASP A 48 -17.13 -17.19 -16.62
C ASP A 48 -16.18 -16.65 -15.54
N PRO A 49 -16.70 -16.20 -14.38
CA PRO A 49 -15.89 -15.57 -13.35
C PRO A 49 -14.78 -16.52 -12.92
N ALA A 50 -13.52 -16.03 -13.00
CA ALA A 50 -12.36 -16.84 -12.69
C ALA A 50 -12.48 -17.47 -11.28
N PRO A 51 -12.11 -18.75 -11.13
CA PRO A 51 -12.31 -19.47 -9.87
C PRO A 51 -11.57 -18.76 -8.73
N ALA A 52 -12.29 -18.57 -7.62
CA ALA A 52 -11.74 -17.88 -6.45
C ALA A 52 -10.47 -18.57 -5.92
N PRO A 53 -9.44 -17.81 -5.47
CA PRO A 53 -8.24 -18.41 -4.89
C PRO A 53 -8.59 -19.29 -3.68
N PRO A 54 -7.87 -20.39 -3.45
CA PRO A 54 -8.11 -21.24 -2.29
C PRO A 54 -8.00 -20.43 -0.99
N PRO A 55 -8.84 -20.72 0.02
CA PRO A 55 -8.81 -20.00 1.28
C PRO A 55 -7.43 -20.09 1.93
N GLN A 56 -7.01 -19.00 2.56
CA GLN A 56 -5.73 -18.91 3.25
C GLN A 56 -5.94 -18.66 4.75
N ARG A 57 -4.86 -18.77 5.51
CA ARG A 57 -4.78 -18.34 6.91
C ARG A 57 -3.35 -17.93 7.22
N VAL A 58 -3.20 -16.93 8.08
CA VAL A 58 -1.90 -16.63 8.69
C VAL A 58 -1.73 -17.46 9.95
N LEU A 59 -0.58 -18.14 10.04
CA LEU A 59 -0.12 -18.83 11.23
C LEU A 59 0.93 -17.94 11.93
N PRO A 60 0.68 -17.49 13.18
CA PRO A 60 1.62 -16.66 13.90
C PRO A 60 2.85 -17.48 14.32
N GLY A 61 4.03 -16.90 14.12
CA GLY A 61 5.31 -17.41 14.60
C GLY A 61 5.81 -16.64 15.81
N ARG A 62 7.08 -16.24 15.80
CA ARG A 62 7.70 -15.45 16.89
C ARG A 62 7.61 -13.95 16.64
N VAL A 63 7.69 -13.19 17.72
CA VAL A 63 8.02 -11.75 17.71
C VAL A 63 9.43 -11.58 18.28
N ALA A 64 10.27 -10.79 17.63
CA ALA A 64 11.61 -10.47 18.07
C ALA A 64 11.83 -8.95 18.09
N TYR A 65 12.20 -8.41 19.24
CA TYR A 65 12.62 -7.01 19.40
C TYR A 65 14.12 -6.98 19.13
N LEU A 66 14.51 -6.38 18.01
CA LEU A 66 15.86 -6.43 17.45
C LEU A 66 16.74 -5.25 17.92
N ARG A 67 16.13 -4.06 18.05
CA ARG A 67 16.74 -2.82 18.58
C ARG A 67 15.70 -2.07 19.41
N CYS A 68 16.16 -1.31 20.40
CA CYS A 68 15.34 -0.54 21.34
C CYS A 68 16.19 0.57 22.00
N GLU A 69 16.87 1.37 21.19
CA GLU A 69 17.85 2.36 21.64
C GLU A 69 17.16 3.49 22.41
N GLY A 70 17.81 4.02 23.45
CA GLY A 70 17.19 4.96 24.41
C GLY A 70 16.16 4.35 25.37
N ALA A 71 15.66 3.12 25.13
CA ALA A 71 14.70 2.48 26.03
C ALA A 71 15.32 2.05 27.37
N ARG A 72 14.52 2.06 28.44
CA ARG A 72 14.93 1.49 29.72
C ARG A 72 15.03 -0.04 29.59
N PRO A 73 16.19 -0.66 29.86
CA PRO A 73 16.35 -2.09 29.67
C PRO A 73 15.55 -2.89 30.70
N THR A 74 14.97 -4.01 30.27
CA THR A 74 14.31 -4.99 31.14
C THR A 74 15.31 -6.01 31.68
N GLN A 75 15.07 -6.50 32.90
CA GLN A 75 15.86 -7.60 33.46
C GLN A 75 15.60 -8.90 32.69
N GLY A 76 16.67 -9.58 32.27
CA GLY A 76 16.61 -10.86 31.57
C GLY A 76 17.62 -10.97 30.43
N PRO A 77 17.59 -12.08 29.65
CA PRO A 77 18.51 -12.32 28.54
C PRO A 77 18.22 -11.45 27.30
N TYR A 78 17.08 -10.77 27.25
CA TYR A 78 16.70 -9.84 26.19
C TYR A 78 16.40 -8.47 26.82
N PRO A 79 17.19 -7.41 26.54
CA PRO A 79 17.07 -6.15 27.25
C PRO A 79 15.90 -5.28 26.76
N CYS A 80 15.33 -5.56 25.60
CA CYS A 80 14.23 -4.74 25.05
C CYS A 80 12.90 -5.06 25.74
N PRO A 81 12.16 -4.03 26.22
CA PRO A 81 10.79 -4.20 26.68
C PRO A 81 9.89 -4.68 25.54
N ARG A 82 8.74 -5.28 25.89
CA ARG A 82 7.73 -5.75 24.94
C ARG A 82 6.45 -4.96 25.06
N ASP A 83 5.86 -4.62 23.92
CA ASP A 83 4.57 -3.96 23.79
C ASP A 83 3.54 -4.99 23.34
N ARG A 84 2.61 -5.35 24.24
CA ARG A 84 1.60 -6.38 23.96
C ARG A 84 0.41 -5.88 23.16
N ASP A 85 0.18 -4.57 23.17
CA ASP A 85 -0.89 -3.95 22.40
C ASP A 85 -0.44 -3.78 20.95
N LEU A 86 0.79 -3.32 20.72
CA LEU A 86 1.45 -3.38 19.42
C LEU A 86 1.42 -4.80 18.84
N GLU A 87 1.85 -5.81 19.61
CA GLU A 87 1.87 -7.20 19.14
C GLU A 87 0.48 -7.69 18.72
N ARG A 88 -0.55 -7.37 19.51
CA ARG A 88 -1.94 -7.75 19.25
C ARG A 88 -2.50 -7.08 17.98
N VAL A 89 -2.23 -5.78 17.79
CA VAL A 89 -2.66 -5.04 16.59
C VAL A 89 -1.97 -5.59 15.33
N VAL A 90 -0.65 -5.80 15.38
CA VAL A 90 0.09 -6.36 14.24
C VAL A 90 -0.36 -7.79 13.90
N TRP A 91 -0.66 -8.63 14.90
CA TRP A 91 -1.23 -9.95 14.63
C TRP A 91 -2.63 -9.93 14.03
N ALA A 92 -3.49 -8.96 14.41
CA ALA A 92 -4.80 -8.77 13.81
C ALA A 92 -4.67 -8.32 12.33
N ALA A 93 -3.82 -7.33 12.05
CA ALA A 93 -3.54 -6.87 10.70
C ALA A 93 -2.95 -7.97 9.81
N LEU A 94 -1.99 -8.76 10.33
CA LEU A 94 -1.48 -9.94 9.62
C LEU A 94 -2.57 -11.00 9.39
N GLY A 95 -3.49 -11.19 10.34
CA GLY A 95 -4.65 -12.08 10.17
C GLY A 95 -5.53 -11.71 8.97
N ALA A 96 -5.75 -10.41 8.74
CA ALA A 96 -6.55 -9.88 7.64
C ALA A 96 -5.92 -10.06 6.24
N LEU A 97 -4.64 -10.44 6.14
CA LEU A 97 -3.98 -10.75 4.85
C LEU A 97 -4.74 -11.80 4.02
N ALA A 98 -5.46 -12.73 4.67
CA ALA A 98 -6.23 -13.76 3.97
C ALA A 98 -7.51 -13.22 3.29
N GLU A 99 -7.97 -12.03 3.67
CA GLU A 99 -9.21 -11.40 3.21
C GLU A 99 -8.94 -10.23 2.23
N CYS A 100 -7.72 -9.68 2.24
CA CYS A 100 -7.28 -8.63 1.34
C CYS A 100 -7.54 -8.97 -0.15
N PRO A 101 -8.07 -8.03 -0.96
CA PRO A 101 -8.24 -8.23 -2.41
C PRO A 101 -6.93 -8.51 -3.15
N GLY A 102 -5.86 -7.81 -2.77
CA GLY A 102 -4.51 -7.95 -3.35
C GLY A 102 -3.64 -9.05 -2.72
N ARG A 103 -4.23 -10.02 -1.99
CA ARG A 103 -3.46 -11.00 -1.21
C ARG A 103 -2.53 -11.88 -2.07
N PRO A 104 -1.40 -12.35 -1.52
CA PRO A 104 -0.54 -13.31 -2.21
C PRO A 104 -1.28 -14.60 -2.61
N VAL A 105 -1.10 -15.07 -3.84
CA VAL A 105 -1.69 -16.36 -4.29
C VAL A 105 -0.86 -17.56 -3.78
N ALA A 106 0.44 -17.39 -3.65
CA ALA A 106 1.35 -18.35 -3.04
C ALA A 106 1.34 -18.22 -1.50
N GLY A 107 1.41 -19.35 -0.81
CA GLY A 107 1.76 -19.36 0.61
C GLY A 107 3.27 -19.26 0.80
N GLY A 108 3.72 -18.99 2.03
CA GLY A 108 5.14 -18.86 2.33
C GLY A 108 5.42 -18.33 3.75
N GLU A 109 6.67 -18.37 4.16
CA GLU A 109 7.14 -17.76 5.42
C GLU A 109 7.65 -16.34 5.16
N GLY A 110 7.33 -15.42 6.07
CA GLY A 110 7.83 -14.04 6.06
C GLY A 110 8.22 -13.55 7.45
N ASP A 111 9.23 -12.69 7.52
CA ASP A 111 9.50 -11.82 8.66
C ASP A 111 9.06 -10.40 8.27
N LEU A 112 7.94 -9.89 8.80
CA LEU A 112 7.56 -8.47 8.71
C LEU A 112 8.42 -7.68 9.71
N ARG A 113 9.19 -6.70 9.25
CA ARG A 113 9.95 -5.77 10.08
C ARG A 113 9.22 -4.44 10.14
N LEU A 114 9.12 -3.89 11.35
CA LEU A 114 8.59 -2.57 11.65
C LEU A 114 9.69 -1.77 12.36
N SER A 115 10.05 -0.61 11.82
CA SER A 115 11.00 0.33 12.42
C SER A 115 10.21 1.56 12.92
N PHE A 116 10.43 1.97 14.17
CA PHE A 116 9.77 3.13 14.80
C PHE A 116 10.81 4.13 15.30
N GLY A 117 10.58 5.41 15.00
CA GLY A 117 11.29 6.55 15.58
C GLY A 117 10.36 7.31 16.52
N GLY A 118 10.82 7.62 17.74
CA GLY A 118 10.03 8.37 18.73
C GLY A 118 8.67 7.75 19.12
N GLY A 119 8.45 6.48 18.81
CA GLY A 119 7.19 5.75 19.06
C GLY A 119 6.20 5.67 17.89
N VAL A 120 6.51 6.30 16.74
CA VAL A 120 5.69 6.29 15.52
C VAL A 120 6.30 5.34 14.49
N LEU A 121 5.46 4.60 13.74
CA LEU A 121 5.92 3.71 12.67
C LEU A 121 6.51 4.52 11.50
N GLU A 122 7.79 4.32 11.21
CA GLU A 122 8.50 5.01 10.12
C GLU A 122 8.67 4.11 8.88
N GLU A 123 8.99 2.83 9.10
CA GLU A 123 9.33 1.89 8.02
C GLU A 123 8.64 0.54 8.20
N ARG A 124 8.22 -0.06 7.07
CA ARG A 124 7.70 -1.41 6.96
C ARG A 124 8.49 -2.13 5.87
N ALA A 125 9.06 -3.29 6.18
CA ALA A 125 9.78 -4.11 5.22
C ALA A 125 9.41 -5.58 5.37
N LEU A 126 9.27 -6.32 4.27
CA LEU A 126 9.02 -7.76 4.31
C LEU A 126 10.25 -8.55 3.88
N ARG A 127 10.71 -9.45 4.75
CA ARG A 127 11.68 -10.47 4.35
C ARG A 127 10.99 -11.81 4.13
N GLY A 128 10.68 -12.12 2.86
CA GLY A 128 10.27 -13.46 2.44
C GLY A 128 11.35 -14.51 2.70
N ARG A 129 10.94 -15.77 2.91
CA ARG A 129 11.81 -16.93 3.09
C ARG A 129 11.37 -18.10 2.23
N GLY A 130 12.36 -18.93 1.85
CA GLY A 130 12.15 -20.08 0.96
C GLY A 130 12.22 -19.69 -0.51
N GLU A 131 12.12 -20.71 -1.36
CA GLU A 131 12.07 -20.55 -2.81
C GLU A 131 10.71 -19.94 -3.20
N GLY A 132 10.72 -18.83 -3.95
CA GLY A 132 9.50 -18.09 -4.29
C GLY A 132 8.80 -17.44 -3.08
N GLY A 133 9.56 -16.95 -2.09
CA GLY A 133 9.04 -16.33 -0.86
C GLY A 133 8.03 -15.19 -1.08
N LEU A 134 7.32 -14.83 -0.01
CA LEU A 134 6.13 -13.97 -0.09
C LEU A 134 6.33 -12.66 -0.89
N PRO A 135 5.41 -12.32 -1.83
CA PRO A 135 5.52 -11.13 -2.67
C PRO A 135 5.34 -9.87 -1.83
N GLU A 136 6.43 -9.15 -1.61
CA GLU A 136 6.52 -8.00 -0.70
C GLU A 136 5.49 -6.91 -0.99
N ALA A 137 5.39 -6.44 -2.23
CA ALA A 137 4.45 -5.37 -2.61
C ALA A 137 2.98 -5.73 -2.30
N ALA A 138 2.58 -6.98 -2.55
CA ALA A 138 1.22 -7.45 -2.26
C ALA A 138 0.94 -7.51 -0.76
N VAL A 139 1.89 -8.04 0.03
CA VAL A 139 1.76 -8.10 1.49
C VAL A 139 1.76 -6.71 2.12
N LEU A 140 2.68 -5.81 1.71
CA LEU A 140 2.78 -4.48 2.28
C LEU A 140 1.59 -3.60 1.90
N GLY A 141 1.07 -3.68 0.67
CA GLY A 141 -0.16 -2.99 0.26
C GLY A 141 -1.38 -3.43 1.09
N CYS A 142 -1.53 -4.73 1.36
CA CYS A 142 -2.57 -5.24 2.25
C CYS A 142 -2.41 -4.80 3.73
N LEU A 143 -1.23 -4.34 4.13
CA LEU A 143 -0.93 -3.84 5.48
C LEU A 143 -0.80 -2.30 5.53
N GLU A 144 -1.10 -1.60 4.43
CA GLU A 144 -0.89 -0.16 4.33
C GLU A 144 -1.82 0.61 5.27
N GLU A 145 -3.12 0.36 5.16
CA GLU A 145 -4.16 0.98 5.99
C GLU A 145 -4.20 0.39 7.42
N PRO A 146 -4.22 -0.95 7.64
CA PRO A 146 -4.24 -1.53 8.99
C PRO A 146 -3.06 -1.16 9.90
N LEU A 147 -1.90 -0.79 9.33
CA LEU A 147 -0.73 -0.33 10.08
C LEU A 147 -0.46 1.18 9.90
N GLY A 148 -1.32 1.91 9.19
CA GLY A 148 -1.08 3.30 8.78
C GLY A 148 -0.89 4.29 9.93
N ALA A 149 -1.58 4.07 11.05
CA ALA A 149 -1.50 4.88 12.26
C ALA A 149 -0.90 4.11 13.47
N LEU A 150 -0.04 3.13 13.20
CA LEU A 150 0.52 2.27 14.25
C LEU A 150 1.55 3.01 15.12
N THR A 151 1.33 2.96 16.44
CA THR A 151 2.24 3.52 17.45
C THR A 151 2.66 2.46 18.47
N THR A 152 3.75 2.71 19.20
CA THR A 152 4.17 1.90 20.36
C THR A 152 4.20 2.72 21.64
N THR A 153 3.95 2.04 22.76
CA THR A 153 4.11 2.55 24.13
C THR A 153 5.56 2.52 24.61
N ILE A 154 6.47 1.83 23.90
CA ILE A 154 7.89 1.77 24.24
C ILE A 154 8.54 3.11 23.92
N ARG A 155 9.04 3.79 24.95
CA ARG A 155 9.85 4.99 24.82
C ARG A 155 11.27 4.61 24.40
N ALA A 156 11.50 4.51 23.10
CA ALA A 156 12.79 4.33 22.45
C ALA A 156 13.04 5.51 21.48
N GLU A 157 14.31 5.79 21.22
CA GLU A 157 14.75 6.65 20.12
C GLU A 157 14.59 5.89 18.80
N GLU A 158 15.13 4.66 18.73
CA GLU A 158 14.92 3.71 17.63
C GLU A 158 14.41 2.37 18.18
N LEU A 159 13.26 1.89 17.71
CA LEU A 159 12.73 0.55 17.99
C LEU A 159 12.60 -0.24 16.68
N VAL A 160 13.14 -1.45 16.65
CA VAL A 160 12.96 -2.38 15.53
C VAL A 160 12.34 -3.68 16.03
N VAL A 161 11.16 -4.02 15.52
CA VAL A 161 10.43 -5.25 15.87
C VAL A 161 10.20 -6.08 14.62
N SER A 162 10.37 -7.41 14.74
CA SER A 162 10.16 -8.36 13.66
C SER A 162 9.12 -9.42 14.03
N PHE A 163 8.13 -9.59 13.18
CA PHE A 163 7.01 -10.51 13.30
C PHE A 163 7.14 -11.62 12.25
N ARG A 164 7.40 -12.85 12.70
CA ARG A 164 7.48 -14.02 11.82
C ARG A 164 6.11 -14.65 11.63
N PHE A 165 5.70 -14.87 10.40
CA PHE A 165 4.44 -15.54 10.09
C PHE A 165 4.57 -16.50 8.91
N VAL A 166 3.61 -17.41 8.80
CA VAL A 166 3.43 -18.27 7.63
C VAL A 166 2.05 -18.03 7.04
N LEU A 167 1.97 -17.63 5.79
CA LEU A 167 0.72 -17.63 5.02
C LEU A 167 0.51 -19.05 4.48
N ALA A 168 -0.42 -19.79 5.06
CA ALA A 168 -0.74 -21.15 4.68
C ALA A 168 -2.04 -21.20 3.88
N ARG A 169 -2.10 -22.08 2.86
CA ARG A 169 -3.38 -22.49 2.27
C ARG A 169 -4.14 -23.35 3.28
N ARG A 170 -5.47 -23.24 3.29
CA ARG A 170 -6.36 -24.14 4.03
C ARG A 170 -6.68 -25.38 3.19
#